data_AF-A0A102DAZ3-F1
#
_entry.id   AF-A0A102DAZ3-F1
#
_cell.length_a   1.000
_cell.length_b   1.000
_cell.length_c   1.000
_cell.angle_alpha   90.00
_cell.angle_beta   90.00
_cell.angle_gamma   90.00
#
_symmetry.space_group_name_H-M   'P 1'
#
loop_
_entity.id
_entity.type
_entity.pdbx_description
1 polymer ?
#
loop_
_entity_poly.entity_id
_entity_poly.type
_entity_poly.pdbx_seq_one_letter_code
_entity_poly.pdbx_strand_id
1 'polypeptide(L)'
;MERKRNIQPETEHRRNQPRAWRASALPAEPERRIGPRHEIATDANATPVRLVDLSINGCCIGFTTATDFRPGQFIRLGFPGESDVVRAIVRWTEGLRIGAEFTRSLPSERIEAILGQDRNPLVGLL
;
A
#
# COMPACT_ATOMS: atom_id res chain seq x y z
N MET A 1 -1.18 -67.27 -45.18
CA MET A 1 0.00 -66.94 -46.00
C MET A 1 -0.31 -65.69 -46.80
N GLU A 2 0.65 -64.76 -46.83
CA GLU A 2 0.82 -63.63 -47.77
C GLU A 2 -0.25 -62.52 -47.81
N ARG A 3 -0.02 -61.30 -47.29
CA ARG A 3 0.95 -60.21 -47.62
C ARG A 3 0.40 -59.22 -48.66
N LYS A 4 0.53 -57.91 -48.31
CA LYS A 4 0.75 -56.72 -49.18
C LYS A 4 -0.52 -56.13 -49.83
N ARG A 5 -0.87 -54.84 -49.75
CA ARG A 5 -0.14 -53.55 -49.81
C ARG A 5 -1.11 -52.46 -49.28
N ASN A 6 -0.75 -51.60 -48.34
CA ASN A 6 -0.25 -50.22 -48.54
C ASN A 6 -0.85 -49.50 -49.77
N ILE A 7 -1.57 -48.39 -49.55
CA ILE A 7 -1.57 -47.12 -50.33
C ILE A 7 -2.63 -46.21 -49.67
N GLN A 8 -2.18 -45.21 -48.93
CA GLN A 8 -2.94 -43.98 -48.73
C GLN A 8 -3.02 -43.23 -50.07
N PRO A 9 -4.00 -42.33 -50.22
CA PRO A 9 -3.54 -40.96 -50.44
C PRO A 9 -4.21 -39.96 -49.51
N GLU A 10 -3.36 -39.09 -48.99
CA GLU A 10 -3.68 -37.80 -48.42
C GLU A 10 -4.56 -36.97 -49.37
N THR A 11 -5.53 -36.26 -48.80
CA THR A 11 -5.83 -34.90 -49.26
C THR A 11 -6.47 -34.13 -48.11
N GLU A 12 -5.60 -33.64 -47.25
CA GLU A 12 -5.58 -32.26 -46.78
C GLU A 12 -6.79 -31.41 -47.18
N HIS A 13 -7.71 -31.17 -46.22
CA HIS A 13 -8.47 -29.93 -46.16
C HIS A 13 -8.38 -29.37 -44.74
N ARG A 14 -7.20 -28.84 -44.47
CA ARG A 14 -6.94 -27.88 -43.40
C ARG A 14 -7.72 -26.61 -43.70
N ARG A 15 -8.86 -26.40 -43.03
CA ARG A 15 -9.43 -25.06 -42.77
C ARG A 15 -10.30 -25.17 -41.51
N ASN A 16 -9.69 -24.89 -40.37
CA ASN A 16 -9.82 -23.61 -39.68
C ASN A 16 -11.07 -23.60 -38.80
N GLN A 17 -11.00 -24.33 -37.67
CA GLN A 17 -11.92 -24.11 -36.56
C GLN A 17 -11.36 -22.97 -35.70
N PRO A 18 -12.00 -21.79 -35.65
CA PRO A 18 -11.77 -20.92 -34.51
C PRO A 18 -12.39 -21.61 -33.29
N ARG A 19 -11.55 -21.99 -32.33
CA ARG A 19 -11.99 -22.35 -30.99
C ARG A 19 -12.81 -21.18 -30.46
N ALA A 20 -14.12 -21.34 -30.43
CA ALA A 20 -15.02 -20.49 -29.68
C ALA A 20 -14.64 -20.64 -28.20
N TRP A 21 -13.77 -19.75 -27.73
CA TRP A 21 -13.58 -19.50 -26.33
C TRP A 21 -14.95 -19.08 -25.80
N ARG A 22 -15.56 -19.96 -24.99
CA ARG A 22 -16.69 -19.57 -24.16
C ARG A 22 -16.17 -18.42 -23.29
N ALA A 23 -16.60 -17.20 -23.60
CA ALA A 23 -16.54 -16.10 -22.68
C ALA A 23 -17.42 -16.49 -21.48
N SER A 24 -16.82 -17.14 -20.49
CA SER A 24 -17.38 -17.17 -19.16
C SER A 24 -17.47 -15.71 -18.74
N ALA A 25 -18.70 -15.19 -18.73
CA ALA A 25 -19.01 -13.89 -18.19
C ALA A 25 -18.43 -13.83 -16.77
N LEU A 26 -17.33 -13.10 -16.61
CA LEU A 26 -16.84 -12.74 -15.29
C LEU A 26 -17.96 -11.94 -14.62
N PRO A 27 -18.41 -12.30 -13.41
CA PRO A 27 -19.28 -11.40 -12.66
C PRO A 27 -18.53 -10.07 -12.52
N ALA A 28 -19.20 -8.98 -12.86
CA ALA A 28 -18.65 -7.64 -12.77
C ALA A 28 -17.95 -7.49 -11.40
N GLU A 29 -16.63 -7.25 -11.42
CA GLU A 29 -15.91 -6.92 -10.21
C GLU A 29 -16.65 -5.75 -9.56
N PRO A 30 -17.02 -5.84 -8.26
CA PRO A 30 -17.67 -4.73 -7.61
C PRO A 30 -16.72 -3.55 -7.69
N GLU A 31 -17.16 -2.53 -8.41
CA GLU A 31 -16.50 -1.24 -8.60
C GLU A 31 -15.76 -0.87 -7.34
N ARG A 32 -14.43 -0.73 -7.46
CA ARG A 32 -13.59 -0.07 -6.49
C ARG A 32 -14.21 1.30 -6.26
N ARG A 33 -15.02 1.44 -5.20
CA ARG A 33 -15.57 2.73 -4.77
C ARG A 33 -14.40 3.61 -4.37
N ILE A 34 -13.97 4.41 -5.34
CA ILE A 34 -13.26 5.66 -5.13
C ILE A 34 -14.29 6.60 -4.53
N GLY A 35 -14.23 6.78 -3.22
CA GLY A 35 -14.83 7.91 -2.53
C GLY A 35 -13.73 8.68 -1.82
N PRO A 36 -13.58 10.00 -2.02
CA PRO A 36 -12.68 10.79 -1.19
C PRO A 36 -13.36 10.97 0.17
N ARG A 37 -13.06 10.10 1.12
CA ARG A 37 -13.40 10.35 2.52
C ARG A 37 -12.23 11.12 3.14
N HIS A 38 -12.15 12.43 2.84
CA HIS A 38 -11.44 13.37 3.70
C HIS A 38 -12.29 13.54 4.96
N GLU A 39 -12.24 12.55 5.85
CA GLU A 39 -12.64 12.76 7.22
C GLU A 39 -11.42 13.27 7.98
N ILE A 40 -11.48 14.58 8.23
CA ILE A 40 -10.61 15.30 9.14
C ILE A 40 -10.76 14.60 10.49
N ALA A 41 -9.70 13.91 10.89
CA ALA A 41 -9.59 13.31 12.20
C ALA A 41 -8.35 13.91 12.86
N THR A 42 -8.48 15.13 13.37
CA THR A 42 -7.82 15.45 14.64
C THR A 42 -8.57 14.66 15.72
N ASP A 43 -8.36 13.34 15.71
CA ASP A 43 -8.99 12.45 16.68
C ASP A 43 -8.53 12.90 18.07
N ALA A 44 -9.47 13.23 18.96
CA ALA A 44 -9.21 13.53 20.36
C ALA A 44 -8.54 12.35 21.11
N ASN A 45 -8.40 11.20 20.43
CA ASN A 45 -7.77 9.97 20.91
C ASN A 45 -6.36 9.75 20.35
N ALA A 46 -5.80 10.74 19.65
CA ALA A 46 -4.43 10.68 19.15
C ALA A 46 -3.44 10.48 20.31
N THR A 47 -2.65 9.42 20.25
CA THR A 47 -1.57 9.22 21.22
C THR A 47 -0.37 10.08 20.81
N PRO A 48 0.09 11.05 21.63
CA PRO A 48 1.25 11.85 21.29
C PRO A 48 2.52 11.00 21.34
N VAL A 49 3.27 10.99 20.23
CA VAL A 49 4.53 10.26 20.11
C VAL A 49 5.63 11.17 19.58
N ARG A 50 6.88 10.85 19.89
CA ARG A 50 8.02 11.70 19.58
C ARG A 50 8.49 11.47 18.15
N LEU A 51 8.56 12.51 17.31
CA LEU A 51 9.13 12.39 15.96
C LEU A 51 10.66 12.40 16.01
N VAL A 52 11.29 11.25 15.83
CA VAL A 52 12.75 11.11 15.92
C VAL A 52 13.44 11.58 14.65
N ASP A 53 12.88 11.24 13.50
CA ASP A 53 13.39 11.61 12.17
C ASP A 53 12.25 11.69 11.16
N LEU A 54 12.41 12.52 10.12
CA LEU A 54 11.40 12.73 9.09
C LEU A 54 12.07 12.94 7.72
N SER A 55 11.55 12.22 6.73
CA SER A 55 11.95 12.32 5.33
C SER A 55 10.71 12.40 4.43
N ILE A 56 10.94 12.62 3.13
CA ILE A 56 9.88 12.63 2.10
C ILE A 56 9.09 11.31 2.08
N ASN A 57 9.72 10.18 2.36
CA ASN A 57 9.12 8.85 2.18
C ASN A 57 8.76 8.14 3.49
N GLY A 58 9.07 8.72 4.64
CA GLY A 58 8.83 8.06 5.91
C GLY A 58 9.35 8.82 7.10
N CYS A 59 9.17 8.24 8.27
CA CYS A 59 9.60 8.80 9.53
C CYS A 59 10.04 7.73 10.51
N CYS A 60 10.81 8.15 11.51
CA CYS A 60 11.07 7.40 12.72
C CYS A 60 10.30 8.05 13.86
N ILE A 61 9.53 7.27 14.61
CA ILE A 61 8.84 7.75 15.81
C ILE A 61 9.29 6.95 17.04
N GLY A 62 9.33 7.64 18.18
CA GLY A 62 9.77 7.12 19.46
C GLY A 62 8.66 7.17 20.50
N PHE A 63 8.68 6.18 21.38
CA PHE A 63 7.72 5.99 22.46
C PHE A 63 8.42 6.10 23.83
N THR A 64 7.64 6.37 24.87
CA THR A 64 8.12 6.36 26.27
C THR A 64 7.98 4.98 26.91
N THR A 65 7.14 4.12 26.36
CA THR A 65 6.91 2.74 26.82
C THR A 65 6.94 1.77 25.64
N ALA A 66 7.14 0.48 25.93
CA ALA A 66 7.10 -0.56 24.92
C ALA A 66 5.76 -0.56 24.16
N THR A 67 5.81 -0.87 22.86
CA THR A 67 4.63 -0.90 22.00
C THR A 67 4.54 -2.21 21.24
N ASP A 68 3.33 -2.57 20.85
CA ASP A 68 3.05 -3.82 20.14
C ASP A 68 2.98 -3.69 18.61
N PHE A 69 3.58 -2.62 18.06
CA PHE A 69 3.69 -2.49 16.61
C PHE A 69 4.51 -3.63 16.00
N ARG A 70 4.13 -4.06 14.81
CA ARG A 70 4.83 -5.10 14.05
C ARG A 70 5.13 -4.61 12.63
N PRO A 71 6.25 -5.04 12.01
CA PRO A 71 6.49 -4.78 10.61
C PRO A 71 5.32 -5.23 9.73
N GLY A 72 4.94 -4.41 8.74
CA GLY A 72 3.78 -4.61 7.87
C GLY A 72 2.48 -4.00 8.39
N GLN A 73 2.41 -3.57 9.65
CA GLN A 73 1.23 -2.92 10.21
C GLN A 73 1.06 -1.51 9.63
N PHE A 74 -0.18 -1.13 9.30
CA PHE A 74 -0.50 0.24 8.93
C PHE A 74 -0.72 1.11 10.16
N ILE A 75 -0.23 2.34 10.11
CA ILE A 75 -0.45 3.38 11.12
C ILE A 75 -0.93 4.68 10.46
N ARG A 76 -1.52 5.56 11.26
CA ARG A 76 -1.99 6.88 10.83
C ARG A 76 -1.33 7.94 11.70
N LEU A 77 -0.77 8.96 11.06
CA LEU A 77 0.01 10.02 11.70
C LEU A 77 -0.62 11.37 11.40
N GLY A 78 -0.96 12.12 12.44
CA GLY A 78 -1.27 13.54 12.37
C GLY A 78 -0.03 14.35 12.73
N PHE A 79 0.36 15.28 11.86
CA PHE A 79 1.46 16.21 12.13
C PHE A 79 0.91 17.53 12.69
N PRO A 80 1.65 18.22 13.59
CA PRO A 80 1.23 19.52 14.10
C PRO A 80 1.01 20.55 12.98
N GLY A 81 -0.03 21.37 13.12
CA GLY A 81 -0.38 22.40 12.13
C GLY A 81 -0.97 21.86 10.82
N GLU A 82 -1.08 20.54 10.67
CA GLU A 82 -1.58 19.88 9.47
C GLU A 82 -2.98 19.29 9.74
N SER A 83 -3.89 19.49 8.79
CA SER A 83 -5.23 18.87 8.82
C SER A 83 -5.22 17.45 8.24
N ASP A 84 -4.25 17.12 7.40
CA ASP A 84 -4.18 15.85 6.68
C ASP A 84 -3.46 14.76 7.47
N VAL A 85 -4.13 13.63 7.63
CA VAL A 85 -3.56 12.42 8.23
C VAL A 85 -2.73 11.65 7.21
N VAL A 86 -1.49 11.34 7.58
CA VAL A 86 -0.55 10.56 6.76
C VAL A 86 -0.64 9.09 7.14
N ARG A 87 -0.95 8.24 6.16
CA ARG A 87 -0.94 6.78 6.35
C ARG A 87 0.45 6.21 6.06
N ALA A 88 0.95 5.38 6.95
CA ALA A 88 2.27 4.76 6.84
C ALA A 88 2.21 3.26 7.13
N ILE A 89 3.26 2.53 6.75
CA ILE A 89 3.47 1.10 7.04
C ILE A 89 4.70 0.99 7.91
N VAL A 90 4.60 0.31 9.05
CA VAL A 90 5.75 -0.01 9.90
C VAL A 90 6.70 -0.91 9.13
N ARG A 91 7.95 -0.49 8.95
CA ARG A 91 8.99 -1.26 8.27
C ARG A 91 9.87 -2.02 9.24
N TRP A 92 10.14 -1.44 10.40
CA TRP A 92 10.94 -2.06 11.44
C TRP A 92 10.55 -1.53 12.81
N THR A 93 10.89 -2.31 13.83
CA THR A 93 10.72 -1.96 15.25
C THR A 93 12.02 -2.26 15.98
N GLU A 94 12.55 -1.30 16.73
CA GLU A 94 13.79 -1.43 17.49
C GLU A 94 13.64 -0.73 18.85
N GLY A 95 13.62 -1.51 19.93
CA GLY A 95 13.42 -0.99 21.28
C GLY A 95 12.12 -0.18 21.39
N LEU A 96 12.25 1.12 21.69
CA LEU A 96 11.14 2.06 21.81
C LEU A 96 10.92 2.90 20.54
N ARG A 97 11.41 2.44 19.39
CA ARG A 97 11.30 3.14 18.12
C ARG A 97 10.70 2.27 17.05
N ILE A 98 9.99 2.91 16.13
CA ILE A 98 9.58 2.27 14.89
C ILE A 98 9.94 3.18 13.72
N GLY A 99 10.37 2.56 12.63
CA GLY A 99 10.46 3.22 11.34
C GLY A 99 9.24 2.90 10.51
N ALA A 100 8.63 3.93 9.94
CA ALA A 100 7.46 3.81 9.09
C ALA A 100 7.68 4.46 7.74
N GLU A 101 7.21 3.81 6.68
CA GLU A 101 7.22 4.33 5.32
C GLU A 101 5.83 4.86 4.96
N PHE A 102 5.77 6.07 4.42
CA PHE A 102 4.52 6.66 3.99
C PHE A 102 3.96 5.95 2.77
N THR A 103 2.64 5.75 2.77
CA THR A 103 1.92 5.22 1.60
C THR A 103 1.90 6.20 0.42
N ARG A 104 2.15 7.48 0.70
CA ARG A 104 2.37 8.54 -0.28
C ARG A 104 3.45 9.46 0.25
N SER A 105 4.42 9.80 -0.61
CA SER A 105 5.47 10.76 -0.26
C SER A 105 4.88 12.12 0.13
N LEU A 106 5.54 12.79 1.06
CA LEU A 106 5.19 14.15 1.47
C LEU A 106 5.94 15.16 0.62
N PRO A 107 5.30 16.26 0.19
CA PRO A 107 5.99 17.37 -0.46
C PRO A 107 7.09 17.96 0.43
N SER A 108 8.17 18.45 -0.16
CA SER A 108 9.29 19.03 0.59
C SER A 108 8.87 20.23 1.44
N GLU A 109 7.96 21.07 0.93
CA GLU A 109 7.47 22.23 1.69
C GLU A 109 6.77 21.80 2.99
N ARG A 110 6.08 20.65 2.93
CA ARG A 110 5.41 20.06 4.10
C ARG A 110 6.42 19.54 5.12
N ILE A 111 7.50 18.89 4.67
CA ILE A 111 8.58 18.43 5.55
C ILE A 111 9.23 19.62 6.27
N GLU A 112 9.53 20.69 5.53
CA GLU A 112 10.12 21.91 6.08
C GLU A 112 9.20 22.59 7.09
N ALA A 113 7.90 22.67 6.82
CA ALA A 113 6.92 23.24 7.74
C ALA A 113 6.86 22.46 9.07
N ILE A 114 6.90 21.12 9.03
CA ILE A 114 6.86 20.27 10.23
C ILE A 114 8.14 20.41 11.06
N LEU A 115 9.30 20.45 10.41
CA LEU A 115 10.61 20.54 11.09
C LEU A 115 11.00 21.96 11.50
N GLY A 116 10.44 22.97 10.84
CA GLY A 116 10.74 24.38 11.11
C GLY A 116 10.19 24.89 12.43
N GLN A 117 9.18 24.20 13.01
CA GLN A 117 8.55 24.59 14.27
C GLN A 117 9.28 24.04 15.51
N ASP A 118 9.86 22.84 15.41
CA ASP A 118 10.62 22.19 16.47
C ASP A 118 11.57 21.14 15.86
N ARG A 119 12.77 20.97 16.43
CA ARG A 119 13.68 19.88 16.05
C ARG A 119 13.10 18.50 16.39
N ASN A 120 12.12 18.43 17.29
CA ASN A 120 11.51 17.17 17.64
C ASN A 120 10.03 17.28 18.01
N PRO A 121 9.14 17.51 17.02
CA PRO A 121 7.74 17.72 17.29
C PRO A 121 7.08 16.43 17.80
N LEU A 122 6.07 16.60 18.65
CA LEU A 122 5.14 15.53 18.97
C LEU A 122 4.19 15.36 17.78
N VAL A 123 3.95 14.12 17.37
CA VAL A 123 2.98 13.78 16.33
C VAL A 123 1.87 12.92 16.94
N GLY A 124 0.66 13.06 16.41
CA GLY A 124 -0.48 12.27 16.84
C GLY A 124 -0.49 10.92 16.14
N LEU A 125 -0.43 9.83 16.89
CA LEU A 125 -0.67 8.49 16.38
C LEU A 125 -2.14 8.14 16.56
N LEU A 126 -2.85 7.91 15.44
CA LEU A 126 -4.31 7.66 15.40
C LEU A 126 -4.64 6.18 15.20
#